data_AF-A0A2B4R3H2-F1
#
_entry.id   AF-A0A2B4R3H2-F1
#
_cell.length_a   1.000
_cell.length_b   1.000
_cell.length_c   1.000
_cell.angle_alpha   90.00
_cell.angle_beta   90.00
_cell.angle_gamma   90.00
#
_symmetry.space_group_name_H-M   'P 1'
#
loop_
_entity.id
_entity.type
_entity.pdbx_description
1 polymer ?
#
loop_
_entity_poly.entity_id
_entity_poly.type
_entity_poly.pdbx_seq_one_letter_code
_entity_poly.pdbx_strand_id
1 'polypeptide(L)'
;MPKAVKEIPYAPLLDIDFRSAKKLKQNLDQTINSFTRDGIAKSGGAMRVLIPVPDETDLCNFYNELNSCKTKPVSLSWIHPFSETFVSRSRNIPTISDLFDKKYLDVEYHDLLEACSNINIQITVEERRLIEEGTRNQSQGSSFYHFRAGRVGASISKAASHTNPAQPSQSLVKTVCYPDIFKFSNAATEYGFKHESIAIKAYQMVTKEKHTNFDVKTCGTFINKKYPGCTLHLTFFVIVIAVANLLAFKWFLFSNSKMAVTVGYLLLPLELA
;
A
#
# COMPACT_ATOMS: atom_id res chain seq x y z
N MET A 1 20.80 -23.20 -17.30
CA MET A 1 21.65 -22.26 -16.54
C MET A 1 21.00 -20.88 -16.53
N PRO A 2 21.09 -20.12 -15.43
CA PRO A 2 20.63 -18.74 -15.38
C PRO A 2 21.40 -17.89 -16.40
N LYS A 3 20.70 -17.03 -17.15
CA LYS A 3 21.26 -16.20 -18.25
C LYS A 3 22.31 -15.15 -17.81
N ALA A 4 22.64 -15.07 -16.52
CA ALA A 4 23.43 -13.99 -15.92
C ALA A 4 24.90 -14.34 -15.62
N VAL A 5 25.34 -15.58 -15.82
CA VAL A 5 26.74 -15.97 -15.59
C VAL A 5 27.40 -16.20 -16.95
N LYS A 6 28.23 -15.24 -17.38
CA LYS A 6 28.90 -15.31 -18.69
C LYS A 6 30.23 -16.07 -18.67
N GLU A 7 30.87 -16.25 -17.52
CA GLU A 7 32.08 -17.07 -17.36
C GLU A 7 32.22 -17.52 -15.90
N ILE A 8 32.57 -18.79 -15.69
CA ILE A 8 32.89 -19.35 -14.37
C ILE A 8 34.42 -19.44 -14.32
N PRO A 9 35.11 -18.79 -13.38
CA PRO A 9 36.56 -18.93 -13.26
C PRO A 9 36.90 -20.39 -12.94
N TYR A 10 37.72 -21.00 -13.79
CA TYR A 10 38.17 -22.38 -13.60
C TYR A 10 39.29 -22.41 -12.56
N ALA A 11 39.08 -23.16 -11.47
CA ALA A 11 40.15 -23.48 -10.54
C ALA A 11 41.17 -24.42 -11.23
N PRO A 12 42.48 -24.28 -10.95
CA PRO A 12 43.50 -25.21 -11.41
C PRO A 12 43.11 -26.66 -11.06
N LEU A 13 43.32 -27.60 -12.00
CA LEU A 13 42.91 -29.01 -11.88
C LEU A 13 43.43 -29.73 -10.62
N LEU A 14 44.45 -29.18 -9.96
CA LEU A 14 45.02 -29.72 -8.72
C LEU A 14 44.10 -29.51 -7.50
N ASP A 15 43.22 -28.51 -7.53
CA ASP A 15 42.35 -28.16 -6.39
C ASP A 15 40.96 -28.82 -6.45
N ILE A 16 40.68 -29.60 -7.51
CA ILE A 16 39.39 -30.25 -7.71
C ILE A 16 39.47 -31.70 -7.23
N ASP A 17 38.77 -31.98 -6.12
CA ASP A 17 38.60 -33.35 -5.65
C ASP A 17 37.54 -34.07 -6.51
N PHE A 18 37.99 -34.91 -7.45
CA PHE A 18 37.13 -35.70 -8.35
C PHE A 18 36.46 -36.91 -7.68
N ARG A 19 36.61 -37.08 -6.36
CA ARG A 19 35.89 -38.12 -5.62
C ARG A 19 34.38 -37.83 -5.67
N SER A 20 33.57 -38.89 -5.72
CA SER A 20 32.11 -38.74 -5.80
C SER A 20 31.56 -37.98 -4.58
N ALA A 21 30.45 -37.27 -4.76
CA ALA A 21 29.80 -36.50 -3.68
C ALA A 21 29.50 -37.34 -2.43
N LYS A 22 29.20 -38.64 -2.60
CA LYS A 22 29.03 -39.58 -1.48
C LYS A 22 30.32 -39.81 -0.69
N LYS A 23 31.46 -39.94 -1.39
CA LYS A 23 32.78 -40.13 -0.77
C LYS A 23 33.25 -38.86 -0.06
N LEU A 24 33.01 -37.69 -0.65
CA LEU A 24 33.29 -36.39 -0.04
C LEU A 24 32.50 -36.20 1.26
N LYS A 25 31.19 -36.49 1.25
CA LYS A 25 30.36 -36.44 2.46
C LYS A 25 30.84 -37.41 3.53
N GLN A 26 31.15 -38.65 3.17
CA GLN A 26 31.66 -39.65 4.11
C GLN A 26 32.98 -39.23 4.75
N ASN A 27 33.92 -38.66 3.98
CA ASN A 27 35.16 -38.13 4.53
C ASN A 27 34.89 -36.98 5.50
N LEU A 28 33.99 -36.06 5.15
CA LEU A 28 33.61 -34.94 6.02
C LEU A 28 32.99 -35.44 7.34
N ASP A 29 32.06 -36.38 7.25
CA ASP A 29 31.41 -36.99 8.41
C ASP A 29 32.43 -37.77 9.26
N GLN A 30 33.41 -38.44 8.65
CA GLN A 30 34.50 -39.10 9.36
C GLN A 30 35.42 -38.10 10.08
N THR A 31 35.77 -36.98 9.45
CA THR A 31 36.56 -35.91 10.07
C THR A 31 35.83 -35.29 11.27
N ILE A 32 34.54 -34.99 11.13
CA ILE A 32 33.72 -34.46 12.23
C ILE A 32 33.65 -35.46 13.38
N ASN A 33 33.44 -36.75 13.07
CA ASN A 33 33.37 -37.79 14.09
C ASN A 33 34.72 -38.07 14.76
N SER A 34 35.85 -37.94 14.05
CA SER A 34 37.18 -38.06 14.68
C SER A 34 37.46 -36.92 15.65
N PHE A 35 37.05 -35.69 15.33
CA PHE A 35 37.11 -34.55 16.27
C PHE A 35 36.26 -34.74 17.53
N THR A 36 35.27 -35.64 17.48
CA THR A 36 34.36 -35.88 18.60
C THR A 36 34.85 -37.03 19.51
N ARG A 37 35.76 -37.90 19.04
CA ARG A 37 36.22 -39.09 19.78
C ARG A 37 37.62 -38.99 20.36
N ASP A 38 38.52 -38.23 19.74
CA ASP A 38 39.82 -37.97 20.35
C ASP A 38 39.70 -36.75 21.27
N GLY A 39 39.85 -37.03 22.57
CA GLY A 39 39.72 -36.05 23.64
C GLY A 39 40.54 -34.79 23.38
N ILE A 40 39.96 -33.67 23.84
CA ILE A 40 40.50 -32.32 23.88
C ILE A 40 41.96 -32.36 24.37
N ALA A 41 42.90 -32.42 23.43
CA ALA A 41 44.29 -32.04 23.65
C ALA A 41 44.41 -30.54 23.29
N LYS A 42 44.66 -29.74 24.31
CA LYS A 42 44.63 -28.28 24.36
C LYS A 42 45.39 -27.60 23.20
N SER A 43 44.73 -26.67 22.50
CA SER A 43 45.37 -25.44 22.01
C SER A 43 44.31 -24.34 21.90
N GLY A 44 44.59 -23.17 22.48
CA GLY A 44 43.78 -21.95 22.36
C GLY A 44 42.40 -22.00 23.01
N GLY A 45 42.32 -21.89 24.34
CA GLY A 45 41.06 -21.68 25.04
C GLY A 45 40.42 -20.35 24.66
N ALA A 46 39.56 -20.34 23.64
CA ALA A 46 38.46 -19.39 23.61
C ALA A 46 37.57 -19.77 24.78
N MET A 47 37.76 -19.07 25.91
CA MET A 47 36.85 -19.13 27.05
C MET A 47 35.44 -19.04 26.48
N ARG A 48 34.62 -20.08 26.68
CA ARG A 48 33.17 -19.94 26.48
C ARG A 48 32.75 -18.90 27.50
N VAL A 49 32.73 -17.64 27.10
CA VAL A 49 32.15 -16.57 27.88
C VAL A 49 30.73 -17.04 28.12
N LEU A 50 30.43 -17.38 29.38
CA LEU A 50 29.06 -17.49 29.86
C LEU A 50 28.52 -16.07 29.70
N ILE A 51 27.93 -15.80 28.54
CA ILE A 51 27.28 -14.51 28.28
C ILE A 51 26.21 -14.41 29.35
N PRO A 52 26.30 -13.43 30.27
CA PRO A 52 25.25 -13.20 31.23
C PRO A 52 23.95 -13.03 30.45
N VAL A 53 22.88 -13.71 30.87
CA VAL A 53 21.56 -13.45 30.30
C VAL A 53 21.32 -11.95 30.46
N PRO A 54 21.08 -11.20 29.38
CA PRO A 54 20.91 -9.76 29.45
C PRO A 54 19.78 -9.43 30.43
N ASP A 55 20.01 -8.45 31.30
CA ASP A 55 18.97 -7.93 32.19
C ASP A 55 17.85 -7.29 31.37
N GLU A 56 16.62 -7.26 31.89
CA GLU A 56 15.48 -6.64 31.20
C GLU A 56 15.73 -5.16 30.91
N THR A 57 16.46 -4.49 31.80
CA THR A 57 16.85 -3.08 31.64
C THR A 57 17.83 -2.89 30.47
N ASP A 58 18.80 -3.78 30.33
CA ASP A 58 19.80 -3.74 29.26
C ASP A 58 19.17 -3.99 27.88
N LEU A 59 18.23 -4.93 27.81
CA LEU A 59 17.44 -5.18 26.60
C LEU A 59 16.58 -3.97 26.24
N CYS A 60 15.95 -3.33 27.22
CA CYS A 60 15.13 -2.15 26.98
C CYS A 60 15.96 -0.98 26.44
N ASN A 61 17.16 -0.75 27.02
CA ASN A 61 18.11 0.26 26.53
C ASN A 61 18.58 -0.05 25.10
N PHE A 62 18.93 -1.30 24.81
CA PHE A 62 19.30 -1.74 23.47
C PHE A 62 18.18 -1.49 22.43
N TYR A 63 16.92 -1.83 22.76
CA TYR A 63 15.81 -1.57 21.84
C TYR A 63 15.52 -0.07 21.67
N ASN A 64 15.72 0.75 22.70
CA ASN A 64 15.63 2.20 22.61
C ASN A 64 16.70 2.81 21.68
N GLU A 65 17.93 2.32 21.76
CA GLU A 65 19.01 2.72 20.84
C GLU A 65 18.69 2.30 19.39
N LEU A 66 18.20 1.07 19.19
CA LEU A 66 17.76 0.60 17.87
C LEU A 66 16.60 1.42 17.30
N ASN A 67 15.64 1.84 18.14
CA ASN A 67 14.52 2.67 17.71
C ASN A 67 14.95 4.10 17.34
N SER A 68 16.04 4.59 17.91
CA SER A 68 16.60 5.92 17.64
C SER A 68 17.39 6.00 16.33
N CYS A 69 17.69 4.85 15.71
CA CYS A 69 18.41 4.77 14.45
C CYS A 69 17.55 5.28 13.27
N LYS A 70 18.20 5.84 12.24
CA LYS A 70 17.53 6.36 11.02
C LYS A 70 16.71 5.29 10.29
N THR A 71 17.24 4.08 10.24
CA THR A 71 16.58 2.92 9.64
C THR A 71 16.09 2.01 10.76
N LYS A 72 14.77 1.89 10.90
CA LYS A 72 14.18 1.05 11.94
C LYS A 72 14.31 -0.44 11.56
N PRO A 73 14.96 -1.28 12.40
CA PRO A 73 15.08 -2.70 12.12
C PRO A 73 13.72 -3.41 12.25
N VAL A 74 13.44 -4.33 11.33
CA VAL A 74 12.18 -5.10 11.29
C VAL A 74 11.93 -5.89 12.58
N SER A 75 12.98 -6.30 13.29
CA SER A 75 12.85 -7.00 14.58
C SER A 75 12.02 -6.22 15.61
N LEU A 76 12.05 -4.88 15.59
CA LEU A 76 11.25 -4.04 16.48
C LEU A 76 9.74 -4.12 16.18
N SER A 77 9.32 -4.64 15.01
CA SER A 77 7.89 -4.82 14.72
C SER A 77 7.22 -5.87 15.60
N TRP A 78 8.01 -6.71 16.27
CA TRP A 78 7.53 -7.79 17.14
C TRP A 78 7.56 -7.42 18.62
N ILE A 79 8.16 -6.27 18.98
CA ILE A 79 8.46 -5.91 20.37
C ILE A 79 7.61 -4.70 20.76
N HIS A 80 6.73 -4.89 21.74
CA HIS A 80 5.93 -3.80 22.32
C HIS A 80 6.81 -2.94 23.24
N PRO A 81 6.72 -1.59 23.23
CA PRO A 81 5.80 -0.74 22.46
C PRO A 81 6.30 -0.29 21.07
N PHE A 82 7.52 -0.67 20.67
CA PHE A 82 8.15 -0.19 19.42
C PHE A 82 7.40 -0.61 18.15
N SER A 83 6.70 -1.75 18.22
CA SER A 83 5.88 -2.30 17.14
C SER A 83 4.81 -1.33 16.64
N GLU A 84 4.30 -0.42 17.48
CA GLU A 84 3.31 0.58 17.10
C GLU A 84 3.80 1.50 15.97
N THR A 85 5.11 1.76 15.88
CA THR A 85 5.65 2.62 14.82
C THR A 85 5.55 1.98 13.43
N PHE A 86 5.44 0.65 13.36
CA PHE A 86 5.34 -0.09 12.09
C PHE A 86 3.90 -0.22 11.62
N VAL A 87 2.92 0.09 12.48
CA VAL A 87 1.51 0.08 12.13
C VAL A 87 1.16 1.42 11.49
N SER A 88 0.50 1.37 10.33
CA SER A 88 -0.02 2.59 9.70
C SER A 88 -1.03 3.27 10.63
N ARG A 89 -0.86 4.57 10.88
CA ARG A 89 -1.78 5.37 11.72
C ARG A 89 -3.23 5.31 11.23
N SER A 90 -3.43 5.09 9.93
CA SER A 90 -4.74 4.95 9.30
C SER A 90 -5.39 3.57 9.50
N ARG A 91 -4.70 2.56 10.05
CA ARG A 91 -5.23 1.19 10.20
C ARG A 91 -6.46 1.11 11.09
N ASN A 92 -6.57 2.00 12.08
CA ASN A 92 -7.69 2.01 13.02
C ASN A 92 -8.94 2.72 12.45
N ILE A 93 -8.85 3.29 11.24
CA ILE A 93 -9.96 4.01 10.63
C ILE A 93 -10.93 2.98 10.04
N PRO A 94 -12.20 2.95 10.49
CA PRO A 94 -13.15 1.95 10.04
C PRO A 94 -13.41 2.06 8.54
N THR A 95 -13.39 0.93 7.86
CA THR A 95 -13.73 0.80 6.44
C THR A 95 -15.03 0.03 6.25
N ILE A 96 -15.61 0.13 5.05
CA ILE A 96 -16.86 -0.57 4.71
C ILE A 96 -16.68 -2.09 4.80
N SER A 97 -15.47 -2.59 4.51
CA SER A 97 -15.14 -4.01 4.65
C SER A 97 -15.22 -4.51 6.09
N ASP A 98 -14.97 -3.63 7.08
CA ASP A 98 -15.01 -3.98 8.51
C ASP A 98 -16.44 -4.13 9.04
N LEU A 99 -17.44 -3.67 8.29
CA LEU A 99 -18.86 -3.84 8.61
C LEU A 99 -19.39 -5.25 8.30
N PHE A 100 -18.57 -6.10 7.68
CA PHE A 100 -18.97 -7.47 7.37
C PHE A 100 -19.20 -8.27 8.65
N ASP A 101 -20.43 -8.74 8.83
CA ASP A 101 -20.80 -9.63 9.92
C ASP A 101 -21.52 -10.84 9.34
N LYS A 102 -21.08 -12.03 9.75
CA LYS A 102 -21.62 -13.31 9.30
C LYS A 102 -23.12 -13.44 9.62
N LYS A 103 -23.60 -12.77 10.66
CA LYS A 103 -25.01 -12.81 11.06
C LYS A 103 -25.96 -12.29 9.97
N TYR A 104 -25.48 -11.44 9.06
CA TYR A 104 -26.29 -10.84 7.99
C TYR A 104 -26.33 -11.67 6.70
N LEU A 105 -25.65 -12.81 6.63
CA LEU A 105 -25.64 -13.66 5.43
C LEU A 105 -26.98 -14.33 5.16
N ASP A 106 -27.69 -14.70 6.24
CA ASP A 106 -28.94 -15.46 6.17
C ASP A 106 -30.19 -14.57 6.40
N VAL A 107 -30.00 -13.25 6.48
CA VAL A 107 -31.06 -12.26 6.77
C VAL A 107 -31.78 -11.86 5.47
N GLU A 108 -33.10 -11.68 5.54
CA GLU A 108 -33.87 -11.22 4.39
C GLU A 108 -33.49 -9.78 3.97
N TYR A 109 -33.65 -9.48 2.68
CA TYR A 109 -33.21 -8.21 2.10
C TYR A 109 -33.81 -6.98 2.80
N HIS A 110 -35.06 -7.06 3.25
CA HIS A 110 -35.73 -5.97 3.95
C HIS A 110 -35.07 -5.64 5.30
N ASP A 111 -34.83 -6.67 6.11
CA ASP A 111 -34.19 -6.52 7.43
C ASP A 111 -32.73 -6.07 7.29
N LEU A 112 -32.06 -6.48 6.19
CA LEU A 112 -30.73 -5.99 5.85
C LEU A 112 -30.72 -4.49 5.53
N LEU A 113 -31.72 -3.99 4.79
CA LEU A 113 -31.84 -2.56 4.49
C LEU A 113 -32.07 -1.73 5.75
N GLU A 114 -32.87 -2.23 6.69
CA GLU A 114 -33.08 -1.59 7.99
C GLU A 114 -31.79 -1.54 8.80
N ALA A 115 -31.06 -2.66 8.87
CA ALA A 115 -29.75 -2.72 9.52
C ALA A 115 -28.75 -1.74 8.88
N CYS A 116 -28.70 -1.66 7.55
CA CYS A 116 -27.84 -0.72 6.82
C CYS A 116 -28.20 0.74 7.10
N SER A 117 -29.48 1.05 7.29
CA SER A 117 -29.94 2.43 7.57
C SER A 117 -29.46 2.93 8.94
N ASN A 118 -29.21 2.01 9.88
CA ASN A 118 -28.68 2.33 11.20
C ASN A 118 -27.15 2.50 11.23
N ILE A 119 -26.45 2.12 10.17
CA ILE A 119 -24.99 2.21 10.08
C ILE A 119 -24.59 3.59 9.57
N ASN A 120 -23.85 4.33 10.40
CA ASN A 120 -23.31 5.63 10.04
C ASN A 120 -21.78 5.61 10.05
N ILE A 121 -21.16 5.54 8.86
CA ILE A 121 -19.70 5.64 8.72
C ILE A 121 -19.33 7.11 8.62
N GLN A 122 -19.13 7.75 9.76
CA GLN A 122 -18.57 9.10 9.82
C GLN A 122 -17.05 8.98 9.87
N ILE A 123 -16.38 9.71 8.97
CA ILE A 123 -14.93 9.83 8.96
C ILE A 123 -14.61 11.29 9.25
N THR A 124 -13.83 11.51 10.31
CA THR A 124 -13.41 12.84 10.77
C THR A 124 -12.52 13.53 9.74
N VAL A 125 -12.25 14.82 9.93
CA VAL A 125 -11.38 15.59 9.02
C VAL A 125 -9.95 15.06 9.10
N GLU A 126 -9.51 14.74 10.31
CA GLU A 126 -8.19 14.24 10.67
C GLU A 126 -7.95 12.86 10.06
N GLU A 127 -8.91 11.95 10.19
CA GLU A 127 -8.85 10.62 9.58
C GLU A 127 -8.80 10.69 8.06
N ARG A 128 -9.56 11.61 7.43
CA ARG A 128 -9.48 11.82 5.99
C ARG A 128 -8.11 12.31 5.55
N ARG A 129 -7.46 13.18 6.34
CA ARG A 129 -6.08 13.61 6.08
C ARG A 129 -5.11 12.43 6.18
N LEU A 130 -5.25 11.59 7.21
CA LEU A 130 -4.43 10.39 7.38
C LEU A 130 -4.62 9.38 6.23
N ILE A 131 -5.83 9.23 5.72
CA ILE A 131 -6.12 8.39 4.56
C ILE A 131 -5.44 8.95 3.31
N GLU A 132 -5.56 10.26 3.06
CA GLU A 132 -4.89 10.91 1.91
C GLU A 132 -3.38 10.68 1.99
N GLU A 133 -2.75 11.02 3.12
CA GLU A 133 -1.31 10.87 3.33
C GLU A 133 -0.86 9.41 3.18
N GLY A 134 -1.59 8.47 3.77
CA GLY A 134 -1.27 7.04 3.73
C GLY A 134 -1.52 6.38 2.37
N THR A 135 -2.23 7.05 1.45
CA THR A 135 -2.57 6.51 0.12
C THR A 135 -1.93 7.27 -1.03
N ARG A 136 -0.97 8.18 -0.78
CA ARG A 136 -0.23 8.91 -1.82
C ARG A 136 0.57 8.02 -2.77
N ASN A 137 0.94 6.81 -2.33
CA ASN A 137 1.56 5.80 -3.19
C ASN A 137 0.55 5.11 -4.13
N GLN A 138 -0.73 5.49 -4.06
CA GLN A 138 -1.82 5.04 -4.91
C GLN A 138 -1.83 3.51 -5.08
N SER A 139 -1.90 3.01 -6.31
CA SER A 139 -2.02 1.59 -6.66
C SER A 139 -0.85 0.71 -6.21
N GLN A 140 0.27 1.29 -5.78
CA GLN A 140 1.42 0.57 -5.22
C GLN A 140 1.21 0.14 -3.77
N GLY A 141 0.33 0.81 -3.02
CA GLY A 141 0.06 0.52 -1.61
C GLY A 141 -1.22 -0.28 -1.43
N SER A 142 -1.20 -1.30 -0.57
CA SER A 142 -2.43 -2.06 -0.23
C SER A 142 -3.50 -1.19 0.44
N SER A 143 -3.08 -0.21 1.25
CA SER A 143 -3.96 0.77 1.91
C SER A 143 -4.88 1.50 0.91
N PHE A 144 -4.40 1.71 -0.32
CA PHE A 144 -5.20 2.35 -1.37
C PHE A 144 -6.45 1.53 -1.72
N TYR A 145 -6.30 0.22 -1.89
CA TYR A 145 -7.43 -0.66 -2.20
C TYR A 145 -8.32 -0.85 -0.97
N HIS A 146 -7.73 -0.92 0.22
CA HIS A 146 -8.47 -1.04 1.47
C HIS A 146 -9.43 0.14 1.69
N PHE A 147 -8.98 1.39 1.59
CA PHE A 147 -9.86 2.56 1.74
C PHE A 147 -10.81 2.78 0.54
N ARG A 148 -10.60 2.12 -0.59
CA ARG A 148 -11.51 2.17 -1.75
C ARG A 148 -12.58 1.09 -1.72
N ALA A 149 -12.38 0.02 -0.96
CA ALA A 149 -13.34 -1.07 -0.87
C ALA A 149 -14.71 -0.56 -0.40
N GLY A 150 -15.76 -0.96 -1.13
CA GLY A 150 -17.14 -0.55 -0.89
C GLY A 150 -17.48 0.87 -1.34
N ARG A 151 -16.54 1.62 -1.96
CA ARG A 151 -16.77 3.01 -2.36
C ARG A 151 -16.77 3.18 -3.88
N VAL A 152 -17.67 4.02 -4.38
CA VAL A 152 -17.74 4.37 -5.81
C VAL A 152 -16.69 5.43 -6.12
N GLY A 153 -15.64 5.00 -6.82
CA GLY A 153 -14.55 5.85 -7.32
C GLY A 153 -14.86 6.52 -8.66
N ALA A 154 -14.05 7.51 -9.06
CA ALA A 154 -14.20 8.20 -10.34
C ALA A 154 -14.23 7.25 -11.56
N SER A 155 -13.33 6.27 -11.62
CA SER A 155 -13.22 5.30 -12.72
C SER A 155 -14.44 4.38 -12.89
N ILE A 156 -15.23 4.19 -11.83
CA ILE A 156 -16.41 3.30 -11.81
C ILE A 156 -17.72 4.08 -11.70
N SER A 157 -17.67 5.41 -11.54
CA SER A 157 -18.83 6.29 -11.39
C SER A 157 -19.83 6.18 -12.54
N LYS A 158 -19.34 6.11 -13.78
CA LYS A 158 -20.17 5.90 -14.97
C LYS A 158 -20.88 4.54 -14.92
N ALA A 159 -20.15 3.47 -14.62
CA ALA A 159 -20.75 2.14 -14.53
C ALA A 159 -21.81 2.07 -13.41
N ALA A 160 -21.52 2.65 -12.25
CA ALA A 160 -22.44 2.71 -11.12
C ALA A 160 -23.72 3.50 -11.43
N SER A 161 -23.61 4.66 -12.08
CA SER A 161 -24.78 5.51 -12.41
C SER A 161 -25.69 4.94 -13.50
N HIS A 162 -25.15 4.12 -14.41
CA HIS A 162 -25.92 3.46 -15.47
C HIS A 162 -26.48 2.09 -15.08
N THR A 163 -26.22 1.62 -13.85
CA THR A 163 -26.66 0.31 -13.37
C THR A 163 -27.93 0.46 -12.54
N ASN A 164 -28.89 -0.45 -12.70
CA ASN A 164 -30.06 -0.51 -11.83
C ASN A 164 -29.64 -0.93 -10.41
N PRO A 165 -29.88 -0.11 -9.36
CA PRO A 165 -29.52 -0.47 -7.98
C PRO A 165 -30.20 -1.74 -7.48
N ALA A 166 -31.40 -2.07 -7.98
CA ALA A 166 -32.12 -3.30 -7.62
C ALA A 166 -31.53 -4.54 -8.28
N GLN A 167 -30.72 -4.37 -9.34
CA GLN A 167 -30.14 -5.48 -10.10
C GLN A 167 -28.76 -5.12 -10.65
N PRO A 168 -27.75 -4.92 -9.78
CA PRO A 168 -26.42 -4.58 -10.22
C PRO A 168 -25.71 -5.80 -10.83
N SER A 169 -24.81 -5.55 -11.79
CA SER A 169 -24.00 -6.63 -12.34
C SER A 169 -23.02 -7.15 -11.29
N GLN A 170 -22.88 -8.47 -11.21
CA GLN A 170 -21.97 -9.09 -10.22
C GLN A 170 -20.52 -8.65 -10.41
N SER A 171 -20.09 -8.39 -11.65
CA SER A 171 -18.75 -7.87 -11.94
C SER A 171 -18.55 -6.49 -11.34
N LEU A 172 -19.52 -5.58 -11.49
CA LEU A 172 -19.44 -4.24 -10.90
C LEU A 172 -19.41 -4.29 -9.38
N VAL A 173 -20.26 -5.10 -8.76
CA VAL A 173 -20.27 -5.29 -7.30
C VAL A 173 -18.92 -5.80 -6.81
N LYS A 174 -18.34 -6.80 -7.49
CA LYS A 174 -17.02 -7.35 -7.17
C LYS A 174 -15.92 -6.29 -7.29
N THR A 175 -15.94 -5.46 -8.32
CA THR A 175 -14.96 -4.36 -8.49
C THR A 175 -15.10 -3.29 -7.41
N VAL A 176 -16.32 -2.96 -6.97
CA VAL A 176 -16.56 -1.97 -5.90
C VAL A 176 -16.12 -2.53 -4.54
N CYS A 177 -16.55 -3.74 -4.19
CA CYS A 177 -16.33 -4.32 -2.87
C CYS A 177 -14.91 -4.88 -2.69
N TYR A 178 -14.28 -5.37 -3.75
CA TYR A 178 -12.97 -6.05 -3.70
C TYR A 178 -11.99 -5.51 -4.76
N PRO A 179 -11.64 -4.21 -4.69
CA PRO A 179 -10.80 -3.56 -5.70
C PRO A 179 -9.36 -4.07 -5.76
N ASP A 180 -8.88 -4.75 -4.71
CA ASP A 180 -7.54 -5.36 -4.70
C ASP A 180 -7.47 -6.64 -5.55
N ILE A 181 -8.59 -7.39 -5.59
CA ILE A 181 -8.71 -8.66 -6.30
C ILE A 181 -9.14 -8.42 -7.75
N PHE A 182 -10.17 -7.60 -7.94
CA PHE A 182 -10.77 -7.34 -9.26
C PHE A 182 -10.22 -6.06 -9.89
N LYS A 183 -8.92 -6.11 -10.23
CA LYS A 183 -8.21 -5.02 -10.89
C LYS A 183 -8.53 -4.98 -12.38
N PHE A 184 -8.88 -3.80 -12.88
CA PHE A 184 -8.99 -3.57 -14.32
C PHE A 184 -7.59 -3.41 -14.91
N SER A 185 -7.21 -4.31 -15.82
CA SER A 185 -5.96 -4.23 -16.57
C SER A 185 -6.24 -4.49 -18.05
N ASN A 186 -5.73 -3.61 -18.91
CA ASN A 186 -5.68 -3.81 -20.35
C ASN A 186 -4.36 -3.23 -20.88
N ALA A 187 -3.99 -3.56 -22.11
CA ALA A 187 -2.71 -3.13 -22.69
C ALA A 187 -2.54 -1.60 -22.70
N ALA A 188 -3.61 -0.84 -22.92
CA ALA A 188 -3.58 0.62 -22.91
C ALA A 188 -3.39 1.19 -21.49
N THR A 189 -4.06 0.62 -20.48
CA THR A 189 -3.94 0.99 -19.07
C THR A 189 -2.55 0.67 -18.54
N GLU A 190 -2.00 -0.49 -18.90
CA GLU A 190 -0.65 -0.89 -18.50
C GLU A 190 0.41 0.02 -19.15
N TYR A 191 0.23 0.38 -20.42
CA TYR A 191 1.07 1.35 -21.09
C TYR A 191 1.00 2.72 -20.38
N GLY A 192 -0.21 3.20 -20.09
CA GLY A 192 -0.44 4.45 -19.37
C GLY A 192 0.27 4.47 -18.02
N PHE A 193 0.11 3.42 -17.23
CA PHE A 193 0.78 3.25 -15.93
C PHE A 193 2.32 3.29 -16.04
N LYS A 194 2.89 2.61 -17.04
CA LYS A 194 4.36 2.59 -17.25
C LYS A 194 4.93 3.96 -17.64
N HIS A 195 4.18 4.73 -18.42
CA HIS A 195 4.66 6.00 -18.98
C HIS A 195 4.14 7.23 -18.24
N GLU A 196 3.29 7.06 -17.23
CA GLU A 196 2.70 8.14 -16.43
C GLU A 196 3.81 9.06 -15.89
N SER A 197 4.83 8.51 -15.23
CA SER A 197 5.94 9.33 -14.69
C SER A 197 6.69 10.16 -15.74
N ILE A 198 6.80 9.66 -16.97
CA ILE A 198 7.43 10.37 -18.08
C ILE A 198 6.53 11.52 -18.55
N ALA A 199 5.23 11.25 -18.69
CA ALA A 199 4.24 12.26 -19.06
C ALA A 199 4.17 13.39 -18.02
N ILE A 200 4.23 13.05 -16.72
CA ILE A 200 4.26 14.02 -15.62
C ILE A 200 5.48 14.93 -15.74
N LYS A 201 6.67 14.37 -15.96
CA LYS A 201 7.91 15.15 -16.09
C LYS A 201 7.88 16.07 -17.31
N ALA A 202 7.41 15.58 -18.45
CA ALA A 202 7.26 16.38 -19.65
C ALA A 202 6.28 17.55 -19.43
N TYR A 203 5.13 17.28 -18.80
CA TYR A 203 4.16 18.30 -18.44
C TYR A 203 4.76 19.34 -17.47
N GLN A 204 5.49 18.89 -16.45
CA GLN A 204 6.15 19.77 -15.49
C GLN A 204 7.15 20.71 -16.16
N MET A 205 7.96 20.21 -17.10
CA MET A 205 8.94 21.04 -17.83
C MET A 205 8.25 22.16 -18.60
N VAL A 206 7.26 21.82 -19.44
CA VAL A 206 6.55 22.79 -20.27
C VAL A 206 5.77 23.82 -19.43
N THR A 207 5.23 23.39 -18.29
CA THR A 207 4.37 24.25 -17.46
C THR A 207 5.19 25.17 -16.57
N LYS A 208 6.37 24.73 -16.09
CA LYS A 208 7.30 25.59 -15.32
C LYS A 208 7.81 26.78 -16.14
N GLU A 209 8.00 26.61 -17.44
CA GLU A 209 8.39 27.71 -18.33
C GLU A 209 7.31 28.79 -18.45
N LYS A 210 6.04 28.43 -18.27
CA LYS A 210 4.89 29.31 -18.48
C LYS A 210 4.31 29.91 -17.19
N HIS A 211 4.59 29.32 -16.03
CA HIS A 211 3.97 29.70 -14.77
C HIS A 211 5.00 29.87 -13.64
N THR A 212 5.03 31.06 -13.04
CA THR A 212 5.73 31.34 -11.79
C THR A 212 4.90 30.79 -10.62
N ASN A 213 5.43 29.86 -9.83
CA ASN A 213 4.75 29.12 -8.72
C ASN A 213 3.98 27.85 -9.12
N PHE A 214 4.43 27.16 -10.16
CA PHE A 214 3.91 25.84 -10.49
C PHE A 214 4.51 24.74 -9.60
N ASP A 215 3.65 23.98 -8.94
CA ASP A 215 4.03 22.83 -8.14
C ASP A 215 3.17 21.60 -8.48
N VAL A 216 3.80 20.42 -8.44
CA VAL A 216 3.14 19.14 -8.70
C VAL A 216 3.38 18.24 -7.52
N LYS A 217 2.29 17.94 -6.82
CA LYS A 217 2.29 17.06 -5.66
C LYS A 217 1.60 15.75 -6.02
N THR A 218 2.08 14.67 -5.42
CA THR A 218 1.36 13.40 -5.41
C THR A 218 0.20 13.49 -4.42
N CYS A 219 -0.95 12.96 -4.80
CA CYS A 219 -2.14 12.96 -3.97
C CYS A 219 -2.65 11.54 -3.76
N GLY A 220 -3.23 11.28 -2.59
CA GLY A 220 -3.89 10.04 -2.25
C GLY A 220 -5.41 10.06 -2.54
N THR A 221 -6.11 9.23 -1.79
CA THR A 221 -7.57 9.08 -1.88
C THR A 221 -8.27 10.15 -1.06
N PHE A 222 -9.25 10.82 -1.67
CA PHE A 222 -10.12 11.78 -0.99
C PHE A 222 -11.52 11.20 -0.78
N ILE A 223 -11.98 11.22 0.47
CA ILE A 223 -13.31 10.79 0.85
C ILE A 223 -14.22 12.00 1.01
N ASN A 224 -15.40 11.94 0.39
CA ASN A 224 -16.39 13.00 0.46
C ASN A 224 -17.02 13.08 1.86
N LYS A 225 -17.09 14.29 2.43
CA LYS A 225 -17.70 14.56 3.75
C LYS A 225 -19.19 14.21 3.79
N LYS A 226 -19.93 14.54 2.73
CA LYS A 226 -21.38 14.41 2.65
C LYS A 226 -21.82 13.03 2.18
N TYR A 227 -20.97 12.36 1.39
CA TYR A 227 -21.25 11.04 0.82
C TYR A 227 -20.06 10.09 1.04
N PRO A 228 -19.92 9.49 2.23
CA PRO A 228 -18.78 8.62 2.57
C PRO A 228 -18.63 7.38 1.66
N GLY A 229 -19.72 6.98 0.98
CA GLY A 229 -19.74 5.91 -0.03
C GLY A 229 -19.15 6.31 -1.39
N CYS A 230 -18.85 7.59 -1.62
CA CYS A 230 -18.20 8.07 -2.84
C CYS A 230 -16.75 8.46 -2.55
N THR A 231 -15.82 7.99 -3.38
CA THR A 231 -14.41 8.42 -3.35
C THR A 231 -14.04 9.15 -4.62
N LEU A 232 -13.28 10.23 -4.46
CA LEU A 232 -12.61 10.87 -5.57
C LEU A 232 -11.14 10.48 -5.47
N HIS A 233 -10.66 9.85 -6.53
CA HIS A 233 -9.23 9.71 -6.73
C HIS A 233 -8.83 10.74 -7.78
N LEU A 234 -8.07 11.73 -7.34
CA LEU A 234 -7.48 12.71 -8.24
C LEU A 234 -6.18 12.12 -8.76
N THR A 235 -6.27 11.28 -9.81
CA THR A 235 -5.05 10.82 -10.50
C THR A 235 -4.27 12.00 -11.05
N PHE A 236 -4.92 13.12 -11.40
CA PHE A 236 -4.27 14.36 -11.82
C PHE A 236 -5.19 15.55 -11.54
N PHE A 237 -4.96 16.28 -10.44
CA PHE A 237 -5.30 17.71 -10.41
C PHE A 237 -3.97 18.43 -10.44
N VAL A 238 -3.64 18.98 -11.59
CA VAL A 238 -2.78 20.14 -11.59
C VAL A 238 -3.55 21.16 -10.76
N ILE A 239 -3.03 21.52 -9.59
CA ILE A 239 -3.46 22.75 -8.92
C ILE A 239 -2.93 23.87 -9.82
N VAL A 240 -3.64 24.12 -10.92
CA VAL A 240 -3.53 25.36 -11.67
C VAL A 240 -4.26 26.35 -10.78
N ILE A 241 -3.54 27.00 -9.85
CA ILE A 241 -3.97 28.33 -9.40
C ILE A 241 -3.72 29.25 -10.59
N ALA A 242 -4.58 29.16 -11.60
CA ALA A 242 -4.79 30.22 -12.55
C ALA A 242 -6.16 30.79 -12.21
N VAL A 243 -6.13 32.00 -11.69
CA VAL A 243 -7.25 32.92 -11.72
C VAL A 243 -7.60 33.15 -13.20
N ALA A 244 -8.36 32.25 -13.83
CA ALA A 244 -9.02 32.48 -15.13
C ALA A 244 -9.92 31.29 -15.56
N ASN A 245 -11.23 31.55 -15.55
CA ASN A 245 -12.24 31.08 -16.51
C ASN A 245 -12.84 29.66 -16.43
N LEU A 246 -13.82 29.60 -15.52
CA LEU A 246 -15.12 28.92 -15.42
C LEU A 246 -15.86 28.34 -16.67
N LEU A 247 -15.27 28.21 -17.87
CA LEU A 247 -16.06 27.89 -19.08
C LEU A 247 -16.00 26.42 -19.52
N ALA A 248 -14.90 25.69 -19.31
CA ALA A 248 -14.77 24.32 -19.83
C ALA A 248 -15.58 23.27 -19.04
N PHE A 249 -15.78 23.47 -17.73
CA PHE A 249 -16.51 22.52 -16.87
C PHE A 249 -18.04 22.64 -16.99
N LYS A 250 -18.52 23.78 -17.50
CA LYS A 250 -19.95 24.07 -17.69
C LYS A 250 -20.56 23.22 -18.82
N TRP A 251 -19.76 22.79 -19.80
CA TRP A 251 -20.24 21.99 -20.93
C TRP A 251 -20.47 20.52 -20.56
N PHE A 252 -19.67 19.95 -19.64
CA PHE A 252 -19.84 18.56 -19.19
C PHE A 252 -21.10 18.36 -18.33
N LEU A 253 -21.49 19.38 -17.55
CA LEU A 253 -22.69 19.33 -16.71
C LEU A 253 -24.00 19.57 -17.49
N PHE A 254 -23.96 20.24 -18.65
CA PHE A 254 -25.18 20.59 -19.40
C PHE A 254 -25.75 19.45 -20.26
N SER A 255 -24.96 18.42 -20.57
CA SER A 255 -25.37 17.36 -21.52
C SER A 255 -26.12 16.17 -20.88
N ASN A 256 -26.27 16.13 -19.55
CA ASN A 256 -26.95 15.04 -18.84
C ASN A 256 -28.09 15.58 -17.95
N SER A 257 -29.17 16.03 -18.59
CA SER A 257 -30.34 16.67 -17.96
C SER A 257 -31.28 15.74 -17.18
N LYS A 258 -30.83 14.56 -16.73
CA LYS A 258 -31.68 13.62 -15.94
C LYS A 258 -31.08 13.08 -14.65
N MET A 259 -29.97 13.62 -14.17
CA MET A 259 -29.61 13.50 -12.77
C MET A 259 -29.25 14.87 -12.23
N ALA A 260 -30.21 15.50 -11.56
CA ALA A 260 -29.96 16.64 -10.68
C ALA A 260 -29.17 16.15 -9.44
N VAL A 261 -27.91 15.75 -9.66
CA VAL A 261 -26.92 15.74 -8.61
C VAL A 261 -26.48 17.19 -8.50
N THR A 262 -27.04 17.88 -7.51
CA THR A 262 -26.55 19.18 -7.06
C THR A 262 -25.09 19.01 -6.63
N VAL A 263 -24.17 19.14 -7.58
CA VAL A 263 -22.74 19.36 -7.34
C VAL A 263 -22.64 20.77 -6.81
N GLY A 264 -22.96 20.91 -5.52
CA GLY A 264 -22.75 22.13 -4.77
C GLY A 264 -21.28 22.48 -4.83
N TYR A 265 -21.03 23.69 -5.30
CA TYR A 265 -19.74 24.37 -5.27
C TYR A 265 -19.01 24.09 -3.95
N LEU A 266 -17.91 23.36 -4.01
CA LEU A 266 -16.86 23.46 -3.01
C LEU A 266 -15.77 24.35 -3.61
N LEU A 267 -16.06 25.64 -3.71
CA LEU A 267 -15.02 26.65 -3.57
C LEU A 267 -14.47 26.44 -2.15
N LEU A 268 -13.39 25.67 -2.01
CA LEU A 268 -12.54 25.72 -0.83
C LEU A 268 -11.99 27.16 -0.76
N PRO A 269 -12.36 27.98 0.24
CA PRO A 269 -11.49 29.06 0.62
C PRO A 269 -10.23 28.38 1.17
N LEU A 270 -9.09 28.59 0.51
CA LEU A 270 -7.81 28.49 1.18
C LEU A 270 -7.82 29.56 2.29
N GLU A 271 -8.25 29.20 3.50
CA GLU A 271 -7.76 29.88 4.69
C GLU A 271 -6.48 29.18 5.11
N LEU A 272 -5.37 29.77 4.65
CA LEU A 272 -4.05 29.62 5.23
C LEU A 272 -4.04 30.31 6.60
N ALA A 273 -3.96 29.52 7.67
CA ALA A 273 -3.27 29.81 8.92
C ALA A 273 -3.07 28.50 9.70
#